data_AF-A0A3N9NQ02-F1
#
_entry.id   AF-A0A3N9NQ02-F1
#
_cell.length_a   1.000
_cell.length_b   1.000
_cell.length_c   1.000
_cell.angle_alpha   90.00
_cell.angle_beta   90.00
_cell.angle_gamma   90.00
#
_symmetry.space_group_name_H-M   'P 1'
#
loop_
_entity.id
_entity.type
_entity.pdbx_description
1 polymer ?
#
loop_
_entity_poly.entity_id
_entity_poly.type
_entity_poly.pdbx_seq_one_letter_code
_entity_poly.pdbx_strand_id
1 'polypeptide(L)'
;DLQAEIIHSTAEKVFQEKGATVEYMVGTMIEIPRAALVADKIAETAEFFSFGTNDLTQMTFGYSRDDAGKFLPIYLQKNILKEDPFQILDQEGVGQLVQIGTERGRSTRPKLKVGICGEHGGEPTSVKFCARVGMNYVSCSPFRVPIARVAAAQAAIEAK
;
A
#
# COMPACT_ATOMS: atom_id res chain seq x y z
N ASP A 1 9.95 1.49 17.24
CA ASP A 1 11.28 2.02 17.62
C ASP A 1 12.39 0.98 17.63
N LEU A 2 12.31 -0.11 18.40
CA LEU A 2 13.37 -1.14 18.46
C LEU A 2 13.89 -1.60 17.09
N GLN A 3 13.01 -1.89 16.13
CA GLN A 3 13.44 -2.32 14.80
C GLN A 3 14.19 -1.23 14.01
N ALA A 4 13.75 0.03 14.11
CA ALA A 4 14.46 1.13 13.46
C ALA A 4 15.86 1.30 14.06
N GLU A 5 15.99 1.21 15.38
CA GLU A 5 17.28 1.25 16.08
C GLU A 5 18.23 0.12 15.64
N ILE A 6 17.72 -1.10 15.48
CA ILE A 6 18.51 -2.23 14.96
C ILE A 6 18.99 -1.94 13.52
N ILE A 7 18.12 -1.37 12.67
CA ILE A 7 18.48 -1.00 11.29
C ILE A 7 19.56 0.07 11.31
N HIS A 8 19.37 1.16 12.07
CA HIS A 8 20.31 2.27 12.13
C HIS A 8 21.67 1.84 12.70
N SER A 9 21.68 1.09 13.80
CA SER A 9 22.93 0.60 14.41
C SER A 9 23.67 -0.40 13.53
N THR A 10 22.96 -1.22 12.77
CA THR A 10 23.56 -2.11 11.77
C THR A 10 24.15 -1.32 10.60
N ALA A 11 23.42 -0.33 10.07
CA ALA A 11 23.89 0.53 8.99
C ALA A 11 25.17 1.29 9.39
N GLU A 12 25.20 1.85 10.60
CA GLU A 12 26.37 2.54 11.18
C GLU A 12 27.62 1.64 11.18
N LYS A 13 27.48 0.38 11.63
CA LYS A 13 28.58 -0.59 11.62
C LYS A 13 29.08 -0.86 10.20
N VAL A 14 28.17 -1.08 9.26
CA VAL A 14 28.54 -1.32 7.85
C VAL A 14 29.23 -0.09 7.25
N PHE A 15 28.76 1.12 7.56
CA PHE A 15 29.40 2.35 7.08
C PHE A 15 30.82 2.52 7.62
N GLN A 16 31.05 2.20 8.89
CA GLN A 16 32.39 2.22 9.50
C GLN A 16 33.32 1.19 8.84
N GLU A 17 32.83 -0.03 8.59
CA GLU A 17 33.59 -1.09 7.92
C GLU A 17 33.95 -0.76 6.46
N LYS A 18 33.07 -0.04 5.76
CA LYS A 18 33.23 0.29 4.33
C LYS A 18 33.86 1.65 4.08
N GLY A 19 33.96 2.51 5.10
CA GLY A 19 34.47 3.88 4.96
C GLY A 19 33.60 4.75 4.03
N ALA A 20 32.31 4.43 3.89
CA ALA A 20 31.38 5.12 3.01
C ALA A 20 29.97 5.10 3.60
N THR A 21 29.20 6.16 3.35
CA THR A 21 27.81 6.32 3.79
C THR A 21 26.88 6.51 2.59
N VAL A 22 25.61 6.14 2.76
CA VAL A 22 24.54 6.45 1.82
C VAL A 22 23.32 6.93 2.58
N GLU A 23 22.54 7.83 1.97
CA GLU A 23 21.22 8.18 2.50
C GLU A 23 20.25 7.01 2.31
N TYR A 24 19.46 6.73 3.34
CA TYR A 24 18.41 5.71 3.30
C TYR A 24 17.21 6.17 4.12
N MET A 25 16.07 5.52 3.90
CA MET A 25 14.85 5.74 4.68
C MET A 25 14.41 4.42 5.30
N VAL A 26 13.87 4.48 6.51
CA VAL A 26 13.19 3.36 7.16
C VAL A 26 11.69 3.61 7.16
N GLY A 27 10.95 2.72 6.51
CA GLY A 27 9.50 2.79 6.42
C GLY A 27 8.86 1.48 6.83
N THR A 28 7.56 1.36 6.59
CA THR A 28 6.83 0.13 6.94
C THR A 28 5.73 -0.19 5.93
N MET A 29 5.33 -1.46 5.93
CA MET A 29 4.16 -1.89 5.19
C MET A 29 2.89 -1.61 6.02
N ILE A 30 1.86 -1.06 5.38
CA ILE A 30 0.54 -0.91 5.97
C ILE A 30 -0.35 -1.98 5.36
N GLU A 31 -0.35 -3.14 5.99
CA GLU A 31 -1.03 -4.36 5.51
C GLU A 31 -1.93 -5.02 6.57
N ILE A 32 -1.95 -4.46 7.79
CA ILE A 32 -2.83 -4.88 8.87
C ILE A 32 -3.84 -3.76 9.12
N PRO A 33 -5.16 -4.05 9.26
CA PRO A 33 -6.18 -3.02 9.49
C PRO A 33 -5.86 -2.12 10.68
N ARG A 34 -5.34 -2.69 11.78
CA ARG A 34 -4.91 -1.91 12.94
C ARG A 34 -3.81 -0.90 12.58
N ALA A 35 -2.88 -1.24 11.69
CA ALA A 35 -1.81 -0.32 11.28
C ALA A 35 -2.37 0.92 10.57
N ALA A 36 -3.37 0.75 9.69
CA ALA A 36 -4.08 1.88 9.10
C ALA A 36 -4.82 2.72 10.16
N LEU A 37 -5.46 2.07 11.12
CA LEU A 37 -6.22 2.73 12.19
C LEU A 37 -5.34 3.51 13.17
N VAL A 38 -4.05 3.18 13.36
CA VAL A 38 -3.15 3.94 14.25
C VAL A 38 -1.95 4.50 13.50
N ALA A 39 -2.12 4.80 12.22
CA ALA A 39 -1.05 5.20 11.31
C ALA A 39 -0.36 6.50 11.72
N ASP A 40 -1.05 7.37 12.48
CA ASP A 40 -0.50 8.57 13.11
C ASP A 40 0.67 8.22 14.04
N LYS A 41 0.53 7.19 14.87
CA LYS A 41 1.58 6.72 15.78
C LYS A 41 2.73 6.04 15.04
N ILE A 42 2.40 5.30 13.98
CA ILE A 42 3.41 4.59 13.18
C ILE A 42 4.29 5.59 12.42
N ALA A 43 3.71 6.70 11.95
CA ALA A 43 4.42 7.74 11.20
C ALA A 43 5.39 8.58 12.05
N GLU A 44 5.36 8.47 13.39
CA GLU A 44 6.38 9.04 14.27
C GLU A 44 7.77 8.50 13.90
N THR A 45 7.87 7.18 13.68
CA THR A 45 9.12 6.51 13.31
C THR A 45 9.26 6.31 11.80
N ALA A 46 8.19 5.90 11.10
CA ALA A 46 8.27 5.51 9.69
C ALA A 46 8.34 6.72 8.75
N GLU A 47 9.30 6.69 7.82
CA GLU A 47 9.54 7.76 6.85
C GLU A 47 8.76 7.57 5.53
N PHE A 48 8.27 6.35 5.29
CA PHE A 48 7.35 6.04 4.21
C PHE A 48 6.40 4.89 4.59
N PHE A 49 5.24 4.86 3.94
CA PHE A 49 4.31 3.74 3.97
C PHE A 49 4.21 3.08 2.59
N SER A 50 4.18 1.74 2.60
CA SER A 50 3.78 0.96 1.43
C SER A 50 2.55 0.14 1.78
N PHE A 51 1.41 0.39 1.15
CA PHE A 51 0.21 -0.41 1.38
C PHE A 51 0.36 -1.79 0.73
N GLY A 52 0.44 -2.82 1.56
CA GLY A 52 0.39 -4.23 1.17
C GLY A 52 -1.06 -4.65 1.02
N THR A 53 -1.68 -4.26 -0.09
CA THR A 53 -3.15 -4.38 -0.23
C THR A 53 -3.63 -5.81 -0.42
N ASN A 54 -2.77 -6.77 -0.75
CA ASN A 54 -3.13 -8.18 -0.76
C ASN A 54 -3.50 -8.64 0.66
N ASP A 55 -2.57 -8.53 1.60
CA ASP A 55 -2.78 -8.89 3.00
C ASP A 55 -3.81 -7.99 3.69
N LEU A 56 -3.82 -6.69 3.37
CA LEU A 56 -4.85 -5.79 3.90
C LEU A 56 -6.25 -6.23 3.46
N THR A 57 -6.42 -6.68 2.22
CA THR A 57 -7.68 -7.22 1.72
C THR A 57 -8.03 -8.52 2.45
N GLN A 58 -7.07 -9.42 2.62
CA GLN A 58 -7.28 -10.67 3.37
C GLN A 58 -7.82 -10.39 4.77
N MET A 59 -7.18 -9.48 5.50
CA MET A 59 -7.54 -9.15 6.88
C MET A 59 -8.85 -8.35 6.97
N THR A 60 -9.16 -7.53 5.97
CA THR A 60 -10.39 -6.72 5.96
C THR A 60 -11.62 -7.54 5.61
N PHE A 61 -11.52 -8.40 4.59
CA PHE A 61 -12.62 -9.31 4.20
C PHE A 61 -12.70 -10.55 5.11
N GLY A 62 -11.63 -10.90 5.81
CA GLY A 62 -11.50 -12.19 6.48
C GLY A 62 -11.31 -13.34 5.49
N TYR A 63 -10.71 -13.07 4.33
CA TYR A 63 -10.51 -14.06 3.27
C TYR A 63 -9.07 -14.58 3.29
N SER A 64 -8.91 -15.89 3.48
CA SER A 64 -7.66 -16.57 3.16
C SER A 64 -7.53 -16.63 1.64
N ARG A 65 -6.51 -15.99 1.06
CA ARG A 65 -6.30 -15.96 -0.40
C ARG A 65 -6.14 -17.37 -0.98
N ASP A 66 -5.50 -18.26 -0.24
CA ASP A 66 -5.27 -19.65 -0.65
C ASP A 66 -6.56 -20.49 -0.65
N ASP A 67 -7.57 -20.09 0.14
CA ASP A 67 -8.86 -20.80 0.24
C ASP A 67 -9.98 -20.11 -0.53
N ALA A 68 -9.82 -18.83 -0.86
CA ALA A 68 -10.87 -18.00 -1.45
C ALA A 68 -11.37 -18.52 -2.79
N GLY A 69 -10.51 -19.20 -3.56
CA GLY A 69 -10.89 -19.83 -4.83
C GLY A 69 -12.03 -20.85 -4.73
N LYS A 70 -12.30 -21.39 -3.53
CA LYS A 70 -13.39 -22.35 -3.28
C LYS A 70 -14.78 -21.69 -3.29
N PHE A 71 -14.87 -20.40 -2.99
CA PHE A 71 -16.17 -19.71 -2.84
C PHE A 71 -16.29 -18.40 -3.64
N LEU A 72 -15.20 -17.70 -3.96
CA LEU A 72 -15.23 -16.45 -4.72
C LEU A 72 -15.98 -16.59 -6.07
N PRO A 73 -15.79 -17.65 -6.88
CA PRO A 73 -16.55 -17.81 -8.12
C PRO A 73 -18.08 -17.85 -7.89
N ILE A 74 -18.52 -18.44 -6.78
CA ILE A 74 -19.94 -18.51 -6.42
C ILE A 74 -20.45 -17.11 -6.04
N TYR A 75 -19.65 -16.33 -5.33
CA TYR A 75 -20.01 -14.96 -4.91
C TYR A 75 -20.15 -14.04 -6.12
N LEU A 76 -19.25 -14.15 -7.10
CA LEU A 76 -19.31 -13.41 -8.36
C LEU A 76 -20.54 -13.84 -9.19
N GLN A 77 -20.77 -15.14 -9.36
CA GLN A 77 -21.92 -15.66 -10.11
C GLN A 77 -23.27 -15.23 -9.50
N LYS A 78 -23.34 -15.15 -8.16
CA LYS A 78 -24.53 -14.71 -7.42
C LYS A 78 -24.63 -13.18 -7.28
N ASN A 79 -23.69 -12.41 -7.84
CA ASN A 79 -23.58 -10.96 -7.67
C ASN A 79 -23.53 -10.51 -6.19
N ILE A 80 -23.00 -11.35 -5.30
CA ILE A 80 -22.69 -10.97 -3.92
C ILE A 80 -21.50 -10.01 -3.92
N LEU A 81 -20.50 -10.32 -4.76
CA LEU A 81 -19.41 -9.41 -5.12
C LEU A 81 -19.51 -9.09 -6.60
N LYS A 82 -19.21 -7.83 -6.95
CA LYS A 82 -19.15 -7.41 -8.36
C LYS A 82 -17.85 -7.87 -9.01
N GLU A 83 -16.76 -7.80 -8.26
CA GLU A 83 -15.39 -8.05 -8.72
C GLU A 83 -14.62 -8.86 -7.68
N ASP A 84 -13.55 -9.53 -8.10
CA ASP A 84 -12.62 -10.20 -7.17
C ASP A 84 -11.80 -9.13 -6.42
N PRO A 85 -11.93 -9.03 -5.09
CA PRO A 85 -11.27 -7.99 -4.29
C PRO A 85 -9.74 -8.15 -4.24
N PHE A 86 -9.18 -9.29 -4.69
CA PHE A 86 -7.74 -9.47 -4.84
C PHE A 86 -7.19 -9.04 -6.20
N GLN A 87 -8.07 -8.71 -7.15
CA GLN A 87 -7.70 -8.20 -8.46
C GLN A 87 -8.00 -6.70 -8.58
N ILE A 88 -9.18 -6.29 -8.13
CA ILE A 88 -9.63 -4.89 -8.12
C ILE A 88 -9.78 -4.47 -6.66
N LEU A 89 -9.11 -3.39 -6.28
CA LEU A 89 -9.15 -2.89 -4.92
C LEU A 89 -10.60 -2.55 -4.54
N ASP A 90 -11.08 -3.16 -3.46
CA ASP A 90 -12.34 -2.78 -2.83
C ASP A 90 -12.23 -1.37 -2.25
N GLN A 91 -12.86 -0.40 -2.90
CA GLN A 91 -12.79 1.01 -2.50
C GLN A 91 -13.73 1.34 -1.33
N GLU A 92 -14.76 0.51 -1.08
CA GLU A 92 -15.78 0.78 -0.06
C GLU A 92 -15.37 0.25 1.33
N GLY A 93 -14.54 -0.80 1.40
CA GLY A 93 -13.97 -1.32 2.64
C GLY A 93 -12.46 -1.08 2.74
N VAL A 94 -11.66 -1.83 1.98
CA VAL A 94 -10.18 -1.75 2.02
C VAL A 94 -9.69 -0.33 1.70
N GLY A 95 -10.32 0.33 0.73
CA GLY A 95 -10.05 1.70 0.34
C GLY A 95 -10.21 2.70 1.49
N GLN A 96 -11.17 2.50 2.40
CA GLN A 96 -11.32 3.36 3.58
C GLN A 96 -10.12 3.23 4.51
N LEU A 97 -9.60 2.02 4.72
CA LEU A 97 -8.39 1.81 5.52
C LEU A 97 -7.18 2.47 4.86
N VAL A 98 -7.06 2.37 3.53
CA VAL A 98 -6.01 3.04 2.77
C VAL A 98 -6.08 4.57 2.94
N GLN A 99 -7.28 5.15 2.83
CA GLN A 99 -7.49 6.58 3.02
C GLN A 99 -7.16 7.01 4.46
N ILE A 100 -7.73 6.34 5.48
CA ILE A 100 -7.48 6.61 6.90
C ILE A 100 -5.99 6.52 7.22
N GLY A 101 -5.31 5.47 6.76
CA GLY A 101 -3.88 5.27 7.00
C GLY A 101 -3.02 6.36 6.37
N THR A 102 -3.39 6.81 5.16
CA THR A 102 -2.69 7.90 4.46
C THR A 102 -2.89 9.23 5.18
N GLU A 103 -4.12 9.57 5.54
CA GLU A 103 -4.47 10.83 6.21
C GLU A 103 -3.83 10.91 7.59
N ARG A 104 -3.95 9.87 8.42
CA ARG A 104 -3.36 9.82 9.77
C ARG A 104 -1.83 9.80 9.73
N GLY A 105 -1.24 9.04 8.81
CA GLY A 105 0.22 9.07 8.64
C GLY A 105 0.72 10.47 8.31
N ARG A 106 0.03 11.17 7.40
CA ARG A 106 0.39 12.54 7.02
C ARG A 106 0.04 13.60 8.06
N SER A 107 -0.91 13.37 8.96
CA SER A 107 -1.15 14.28 10.09
C SER A 107 0.03 14.34 11.05
N THR A 108 0.76 13.23 11.21
CA THR A 108 2.00 13.19 12.02
C THR A 108 3.22 13.61 11.20
N ARG A 109 3.33 13.15 9.94
CA ARG A 109 4.45 13.44 9.05
C ARG A 109 3.95 14.00 7.72
N PRO A 110 3.82 15.33 7.55
CA PRO A 110 3.21 15.93 6.35
C PRO A 110 3.87 15.56 5.02
N LYS A 111 5.16 15.25 5.04
CA LYS A 111 5.95 14.81 3.87
C LYS A 111 6.10 13.29 3.76
N LEU A 112 5.30 12.52 4.50
CA LEU A 112 5.34 11.05 4.46
C LEU A 112 5.11 10.57 3.03
N LYS A 113 6.08 9.81 2.52
CA LYS A 113 5.94 9.14 1.22
C LYS A 113 5.00 7.95 1.40
N VAL A 114 3.97 7.88 0.58
CA VAL A 114 2.96 6.81 0.65
C VAL A 114 2.85 6.19 -0.74
N GLY A 115 2.92 4.87 -0.82
CA GLY A 115 2.62 4.14 -2.04
C GLY A 115 1.89 2.84 -1.77
N ILE A 116 1.67 2.08 -2.84
CA ILE A 116 1.02 0.78 -2.83
C ILE A 116 1.90 -0.23 -3.56
N CYS A 117 1.91 -1.48 -3.08
CA CYS A 117 2.52 -2.61 -3.76
C CYS A 117 1.51 -3.75 -3.92
N GLY A 118 1.80 -4.64 -4.87
CA GLY A 118 0.98 -5.83 -5.13
C GLY A 118 0.16 -5.72 -6.41
N GLU A 119 -0.86 -6.58 -6.52
CA GLU A 119 -1.62 -6.74 -7.76
C GLU A 119 -2.41 -5.48 -8.11
N HIS A 120 -3.01 -4.83 -7.11
CA HIS A 120 -3.79 -3.60 -7.28
C HIS A 120 -2.95 -2.44 -7.83
N GLY A 121 -1.63 -2.42 -7.60
CA GLY A 121 -0.74 -1.39 -8.13
C GLY A 121 -0.63 -1.38 -9.66
N GLY A 122 -1.09 -2.43 -10.34
CA GLY A 122 -1.13 -2.54 -11.80
C GLY A 122 -2.54 -2.59 -12.40
N GLU A 123 -3.59 -2.48 -11.57
CA GLU A 123 -4.98 -2.49 -12.03
C GLU A 123 -5.49 -1.05 -12.21
N PRO A 124 -6.00 -0.68 -13.41
CA PRO A 124 -6.30 0.71 -13.73
C PRO A 124 -7.20 1.45 -12.74
N THR A 125 -8.31 0.86 -12.29
CA THR A 125 -9.26 1.55 -11.40
C THR A 125 -8.68 1.75 -10.00
N SER A 126 -7.89 0.78 -9.52
CA SER A 126 -7.12 0.83 -8.27
C SER A 126 -6.01 1.89 -8.34
N VAL A 127 -5.29 1.98 -9.46
CA VAL A 127 -4.29 3.04 -9.68
C VAL A 127 -4.94 4.43 -9.66
N LYS A 128 -6.09 4.59 -10.31
CA LYS A 128 -6.85 5.85 -10.26
C LYS A 128 -7.31 6.17 -8.84
N PHE A 129 -7.75 5.19 -8.06
CA PHE A 129 -8.07 5.37 -6.64
C PHE A 129 -6.85 5.85 -5.85
N CYS A 130 -5.69 5.21 -6.03
CA CYS A 130 -4.45 5.60 -5.35
C CYS A 130 -4.04 7.05 -5.66
N ALA A 131 -4.23 7.49 -6.91
CA ALA A 131 -4.03 8.87 -7.31
C ALA A 131 -4.98 9.83 -6.58
N ARG A 132 -6.28 9.49 -6.47
CA ARG A 132 -7.28 10.31 -5.74
C ARG A 132 -6.99 10.42 -4.24
N VAL A 133 -6.51 9.34 -3.61
CA VAL A 133 -6.06 9.35 -2.20
C VAL A 133 -4.73 10.11 -2.02
N GLY A 134 -4.09 10.52 -3.11
CA GLY A 134 -2.88 11.33 -3.10
C GLY A 134 -1.63 10.52 -2.78
N MET A 135 -1.56 9.24 -3.17
CA MET A 135 -0.33 8.46 -3.07
C MET A 135 0.77 9.02 -3.96
N ASN A 136 2.02 8.80 -3.56
CA ASN A 136 3.21 9.24 -4.28
C ASN A 136 3.59 8.29 -5.42
N TYR A 137 3.31 6.99 -5.29
CA TYR A 137 3.65 6.00 -6.31
C TYR A 137 2.75 4.76 -6.23
N VAL A 138 2.72 4.01 -7.33
CA VAL A 138 2.22 2.64 -7.40
C VAL A 138 3.37 1.72 -7.82
N SER A 139 3.42 0.50 -7.27
CA SER A 139 4.41 -0.51 -7.60
C SER A 139 3.71 -1.79 -8.04
N CYS A 140 4.09 -2.32 -9.20
CA CYS A 140 3.47 -3.49 -9.82
C CYS A 140 4.51 -4.35 -10.55
N SER A 141 4.09 -5.55 -10.99
CA SER A 141 4.96 -6.45 -11.75
C SER A 141 5.44 -5.79 -13.05
N PRO A 142 6.64 -6.16 -13.57
CA PRO A 142 7.26 -5.46 -14.69
C PRO A 142 6.36 -5.28 -15.92
N PHE A 143 5.58 -6.31 -16.27
CA PHE A 143 4.69 -6.28 -17.42
C PHE A 143 3.45 -5.39 -17.23
N ARG A 144 3.10 -5.05 -15.99
CA ARG A 144 1.99 -4.13 -15.65
C ARG A 144 2.42 -2.68 -15.56
N VAL A 145 3.73 -2.39 -15.56
CA VAL A 145 4.25 -1.00 -15.51
C VAL A 145 3.66 -0.10 -16.61
N PRO A 146 3.57 -0.52 -17.89
CA PRO A 146 2.95 0.33 -18.92
C PRO A 146 1.48 0.65 -18.63
N ILE A 147 0.72 -0.32 -18.12
CA ILE A 147 -0.70 -0.17 -17.75
C ILE A 147 -0.83 0.85 -16.62
N ALA A 148 -0.04 0.68 -15.54
CA ALA A 148 -0.05 1.60 -14.41
C ALA A 148 0.31 3.04 -14.81
N ARG A 149 1.28 3.22 -15.72
CA ARG A 149 1.65 4.55 -16.25
C ARG A 149 0.50 5.20 -17.00
N VAL A 150 -0.18 4.47 -17.88
CA VAL A 150 -1.33 5.00 -18.63
C VAL A 150 -2.49 5.33 -17.69
N ALA A 151 -2.82 4.44 -16.76
CA ALA A 151 -3.89 4.66 -15.79
C ALA A 151 -3.61 5.88 -14.88
N ALA A 152 -2.37 6.05 -14.43
CA ALA A 152 -1.96 7.23 -13.65
C ALA A 152 -2.04 8.52 -14.46
N ALA A 153 -1.66 8.50 -15.74
CA ALA A 153 -1.81 9.64 -16.64
C ALA A 153 -3.29 10.01 -16.86
N GLN A 154 -4.15 9.02 -17.06
CA GLN A 154 -5.60 9.22 -17.17
C GLN A 154 -6.18 9.83 -15.89
N ALA A 155 -5.81 9.31 -14.70
CA ALA A 155 -6.21 9.90 -13.42
C ALA A 155 -5.83 11.38 -13.32
N ALA A 156 -4.60 11.73 -13.73
CA ALA A 156 -4.12 13.10 -13.67
C ALA A 156 -4.84 14.04 -14.66
N ILE A 157 -5.35 13.51 -15.77
CA ILE A 157 -6.17 14.27 -16.73
C ILE A 157 -7.60 14.43 -16.21
N GLU A 158 -8.20 13.37 -15.67
CA GLU A 158 -9.57 13.35 -15.13
C GLU A 158 -9.73 14.22 -13.87
N ALA A 159 -8.65 14.48 -13.13
CA ALA A 159 -8.67 15.32 -11.94
C ALA A 159 -8.58 16.84 -12.23
N LYS A 160 -8.47 17.24 -13.51
CA LYS A 160 -8.53 18.63 -13.94
C LYS A 160 -9.96 19.07 -14.21
#